data_AF-A0AA95M8T2-F1
#
_entry.id   AF-A0AA95M8T2-F1
#
_cell.length_a   1.000
_cell.length_b   1.000
_cell.length_c   1.000
_cell.angle_alpha   90.00
_cell.angle_beta   90.00
_cell.angle_gamma   90.00
#
_symmetry.space_group_name_H-M   'P 1'
#
loop_
_entity.id
_entity.type
_entity.pdbx_description
1 polymer ?
#
loop_
_entity_poly.entity_id
_entity_poly.type
_entity_poly.pdbx_seq_one_letter_code
_entity_poly.pdbx_strand_id
1 'polypeptide(L)'
;MSVTLSGWMLYTMWAVFGLISINLLISLLQTFMKGSFDLSFVLDYLKDILYFVLPLNIIAAMTPMDPTNWTLVIFYYIGGIAVILKYLMDIKNSFNK
;
A
#
# COMPACT_ATOMS: atom_id res chain seq x y z
N MET A 1 12.97 -25.04 -5.61
CA MET A 1 13.01 -24.08 -4.48
C MET A 1 13.06 -22.68 -5.08
N SER A 2 11.88 -22.11 -5.31
CA SER A 2 11.41 -20.88 -4.66
C SER A 2 12.25 -19.66 -5.05
N VAL A 3 11.73 -18.88 -5.99
CA VAL A 3 12.11 -17.47 -6.14
C VAL A 3 11.60 -16.78 -4.88
N THR A 4 12.38 -16.84 -3.80
CA THR A 4 12.09 -16.09 -2.60
C THR A 4 12.38 -14.62 -2.93
N LEU A 5 11.37 -13.87 -3.36
CA LEU A 5 11.25 -12.53 -2.80
C LEU A 5 11.33 -12.76 -1.29
N SER A 6 12.35 -12.21 -0.62
CA SER A 6 12.56 -12.43 0.82
C SER A 6 11.21 -12.35 1.54
N GLY A 7 10.81 -13.36 2.33
CA GLY A 7 9.42 -13.47 2.81
C GLY A 7 8.89 -12.16 3.43
N TRP A 8 9.77 -11.40 4.04
CA TRP A 8 9.55 -10.05 4.56
C TRP A 8 9.06 -9.03 3.52
N MET A 9 9.62 -9.00 2.30
CA MET A 9 9.14 -8.10 1.24
C MET A 9 7.70 -8.42 0.85
N LEU A 10 7.37 -9.71 0.76
CA LEU A 10 6.00 -10.16 0.50
C LEU A 10 5.07 -9.73 1.64
N TYR A 11 5.46 -9.92 2.91
CA TYR A 11 4.65 -9.44 4.03
C TYR A 11 4.44 -7.93 4.04
N THR A 12 5.44 -7.14 3.64
CA THR A 12 5.27 -5.68 3.48
C THR A 12 4.25 -5.36 2.38
N MET A 13 4.30 -6.05 1.23
CA MET A 13 3.33 -5.84 0.15
C MET A 13 1.91 -6.21 0.60
N TRP A 14 1.76 -7.31 1.34
CA TRP A 14 0.50 -7.73 1.92
C TRP A 14 -0.02 -6.71 2.95
N ALA A 15 0.85 -6.14 3.78
CA ALA A 15 0.47 -5.09 4.72
C ALA A 15 -0.01 -3.81 3.98
N VAL A 16 0.69 -3.40 2.92
CA VAL A 16 0.30 -2.27 2.08
C VAL A 16 -1.07 -2.50 1.45
N PHE A 17 -1.26 -3.62 0.73
CA PHE A 17 -2.56 -3.95 0.13
C PHE A 17 -3.67 -4.10 1.17
N GLY A 18 -3.37 -4.72 2.31
CA GLY A 18 -4.31 -4.90 3.41
C GLY A 18 -4.79 -3.56 3.95
N LEU A 19 -3.88 -2.62 4.21
CA LEU A 19 -4.23 -1.29 4.72
C LEU A 19 -4.99 -0.44 3.69
N ILE A 20 -4.60 -0.49 2.41
CA ILE A 20 -5.36 0.13 1.32
C ILE A 20 -6.80 -0.39 1.32
N SER A 21 -6.96 -1.71 1.39
CA SER A 21 -8.27 -2.37 1.33
C SER A 21 -9.12 -2.06 2.56
N ILE A 22 -8.54 -2.10 3.76
CA ILE A 22 -9.23 -1.74 5.00
C ILE A 22 -9.69 -0.28 4.96
N ASN A 23 -8.83 0.63 4.53
CA ASN A 23 -9.19 2.04 4.43
C ASN A 23 -10.34 2.26 3.43
N LEU A 24 -10.32 1.55 2.29
CA LEU A 24 -11.40 1.57 1.31
C LEU A 24 -12.72 1.09 1.91
N LEU A 25 -12.70 -0.02 2.66
CA LEU A 25 -13.90 -0.54 3.33
C LEU A 25 -14.45 0.43 4.38
N ILE A 26 -13.58 1.06 5.18
CA ILE A 26 -14.00 2.07 6.17
C ILE A 26 -14.63 3.27 5.46
N SER A 27 -13.98 3.78 4.42
CA SER A 27 -14.46 4.93 3.64
C SER A 27 -15.81 4.63 2.97
N LEU A 28 -15.96 3.42 2.41
CA LEU A 28 -17.19 2.92 1.82
C LEU A 28 -18.32 2.84 2.85
N LEU A 29 -18.06 2.27 4.02
CA LEU A 29 -19.06 2.17 5.09
C LEU A 29 -19.49 3.55 5.60
N GLN A 30 -18.55 4.48 5.76
CA GLN A 30 -18.87 5.84 6.22
C GLN A 30 -19.70 6.63 5.20
N THR A 31 -19.35 6.57 3.92
CA THR A 31 -20.10 7.24 2.84
C THR A 31 -21.48 6.63 2.66
N PHE A 32 -21.59 5.30 2.76
CA PHE A 32 -22.87 4.58 2.74
C PHE A 32 -23.80 5.04 3.88
N MET A 33 -23.27 5.10 5.12
CA MET A 33 -24.05 5.56 6.29
C MET A 33 -24.44 7.03 6.20
N LYS A 34 -23.67 7.87 5.51
CA LYS A 34 -23.97 9.30 5.28
C LYS A 34 -24.93 9.55 4.12
N GLY A 35 -25.31 8.52 3.35
CA GLY A 35 -26.24 8.62 2.23
C GLY A 35 -25.68 9.36 1.00
N SER A 36 -24.40 9.69 0.99
CA SER A 36 -23.71 10.37 -0.11
C SER A 36 -22.87 9.36 -0.90
N PHE A 37 -23.43 8.85 -2.00
CA PHE A 37 -22.69 8.02 -2.95
C PHE A 37 -21.89 8.91 -3.90
N ASP A 38 -20.65 9.19 -3.55
CA ASP A 38 -19.67 9.77 -4.46
C ASP A 38 -18.66 8.68 -4.84
N LEU A 39 -18.43 8.44 -6.13
CA LEU A 39 -17.46 7.44 -6.62
C LEU A 39 -16.01 7.94 -6.58
N SER A 40 -15.79 9.22 -6.25
CA SER A 40 -14.47 9.84 -6.16
C SER A 40 -13.51 9.06 -5.26
N PHE A 41 -13.97 8.54 -4.11
CA PHE A 41 -13.11 7.77 -3.22
C PHE A 41 -12.54 6.52 -3.90
N VAL A 42 -13.34 5.79 -4.68
CA VAL A 42 -12.89 4.58 -5.39
C VAL A 42 -11.79 4.93 -6.39
N LEU A 43 -11.93 6.03 -7.12
CA LEU A 43 -10.93 6.49 -8.08
C LEU A 43 -9.63 6.90 -7.39
N ASP A 44 -9.72 7.57 -6.23
CA ASP A 44 -8.55 7.91 -5.42
C ASP A 44 -7.82 6.67 -4.92
N TYR A 45 -8.54 5.62 -4.52
CA TYR A 45 -7.92 4.33 -4.14
C TYR A 45 -7.23 3.64 -5.33
N LEU A 46 -7.86 3.61 -6.50
CA LEU A 46 -7.24 3.03 -7.70
C LEU A 46 -5.97 3.79 -8.08
N LYS A 47 -6.03 5.13 -7.96
CA LYS A 47 -4.88 6.01 -8.16
C LYS A 47 -3.77 5.68 -7.17
N ASP A 48 -4.08 5.54 -5.89
CA ASP A 48 -3.09 5.17 -4.87
C ASP A 48 -2.47 3.80 -5.11
N ILE A 49 -3.24 2.80 -5.58
CA ILE A 49 -2.68 1.49 -5.98
C ILE A 49 -1.67 1.69 -7.12
N LEU A 50 -2.03 2.49 -8.13
CA LEU A 50 -1.14 2.76 -9.25
C LEU A 50 0.12 3.54 -8.84
N TYR A 51 0.02 4.51 -7.92
CA TYR A 51 1.15 5.37 -7.56
C TYR A 51 1.99 4.85 -6.40
N PHE A 52 1.47 3.93 -5.58
CA PHE A 52 2.21 3.37 -4.45
C PHE A 52 2.63 1.93 -4.68
N VAL A 53 1.71 1.08 -5.16
CA VAL A 53 1.98 -0.36 -5.28
C VAL A 53 2.80 -0.65 -6.54
N LEU A 54 2.49 -0.02 -7.68
CA LEU A 54 3.23 -0.28 -8.91
C LEU A 54 4.71 0.12 -8.79
N PRO A 55 5.10 1.28 -8.24
CA PRO A 55 6.51 1.59 -8.00
C PRO A 55 7.20 0.59 -7.06
N LEU A 56 6.52 0.15 -5.98
CA LEU A 56 7.06 -0.88 -5.07
C LEU A 56 7.27 -2.22 -5.79
N ASN A 57 6.35 -2.61 -6.67
CA ASN A 57 6.50 -3.81 -7.50
C ASN A 57 7.65 -3.69 -8.49
N ILE A 58 7.88 -2.52 -9.09
CA ILE A 58 9.02 -2.28 -9.97
C ILE A 58 10.33 -2.44 -9.18
N ILE A 59 10.44 -1.81 -8.01
CA ILE A 59 11.62 -1.95 -7.15
C ILE A 59 11.85 -3.43 -6.78
N ALA A 60 10.78 -4.12 -6.40
CA ALA A 60 10.84 -5.54 -6.04
C ALA A 60 11.26 -6.44 -7.22
N ALA A 61 10.82 -6.14 -8.44
CA ALA A 61 11.22 -6.86 -9.65
C ALA A 61 12.68 -6.58 -10.05
N MET A 62 13.20 -5.40 -9.73
CA MET A 62 14.58 -5.00 -9.99
C MET A 62 15.57 -5.52 -8.94
N THR A 63 15.11 -5.90 -7.75
CA THR A 63 15.96 -6.40 -6.64
C THR A 63 16.99 -7.46 -7.05
N PRO A 64 16.65 -8.48 -7.87
CA PRO A 64 17.62 -9.49 -8.33
C PRO A 64 18.75 -8.95 -9.20
N MET A 65 18.58 -7.74 -9.75
CA MET A 65 19.56 -7.05 -10.59
C MET A 65 20.47 -6.12 -9.78
N ASP A 66 20.27 -5.99 -8.45
CA ASP A 66 21.09 -5.14 -7.58
C ASP A 66 22.45 -5.80 -7.26
N PRO A 67 23.58 -5.28 -7.77
CA PRO A 67 24.90 -5.83 -7.46
C PRO A 67 25.29 -5.65 -5.98
N THR A 68 24.68 -4.69 -5.26
CA THR A 68 24.90 -4.47 -3.83
C THR A 68 24.05 -5.38 -2.95
N ASN A 69 23.02 -6.01 -3.53
CA ASN A 69 21.95 -6.79 -2.89
C ASN A 69 21.09 -6.04 -1.85
N TRP A 70 21.46 -4.84 -1.40
CA TRP A 70 20.86 -4.19 -0.22
C TRP A 70 20.21 -2.84 -0.57
N THR A 71 20.68 -2.12 -1.59
CA THR A 71 20.18 -0.79 -1.91
C THR A 71 18.71 -0.80 -2.31
N LEU A 72 18.32 -1.67 -3.24
CA LEU A 72 16.91 -1.75 -3.68
C LEU A 72 16.00 -2.32 -2.58
N VAL A 73 16.52 -3.22 -1.74
CA VAL A 73 15.78 -3.78 -0.60
C VAL A 73 15.47 -2.70 0.43
N ILE A 74 16.45 -1.88 0.80
CA ILE A 74 16.26 -0.76 1.73
C ILE A 74 15.25 0.22 1.16
N PHE A 75 15.40 0.58 -0.12
CA PHE A 75 14.48 1.52 -0.78
C PHE A 75 13.04 0.99 -0.81
N TYR A 76 12.87 -0.31 -1.07
CA TYR A 76 11.59 -1.01 -0.99
C TYR A 76 10.95 -0.89 0.40
N TYR A 77 11.70 -1.18 1.47
CA TYR A 77 11.15 -1.10 2.83
C TYR A 77 10.82 0.32 3.26
N ILE A 78 11.65 1.30 2.90
CA ILE A 78 11.36 2.71 3.18
C ILE A 78 10.05 3.12 2.50
N GLY A 79 9.89 2.78 1.21
CA GLY A 79 8.66 3.04 0.47
C GLY A 79 7.45 2.31 1.06
N GLY A 80 7.58 1.02 1.38
CA GLY A 80 6.52 0.22 1.97
C GLY A 80 6.07 0.74 3.34
N ILE A 81 7.01 1.08 4.21
CA ILE A 81 6.73 1.67 5.53
C ILE A 81 6.06 3.03 5.39
N ALA A 82 6.51 3.87 4.45
CA ALA A 82 5.87 5.16 4.20
C ALA A 82 4.40 5.01 3.81
N VAL A 83 4.07 4.05 2.93
CA VAL A 83 2.69 3.75 2.52
C VAL A 83 1.88 3.20 3.70
N ILE A 84 2.45 2.29 4.49
CA ILE A 84 1.82 1.75 5.71
C ILE A 84 1.45 2.88 6.67
N LEU A 85 2.40 3.77 6.98
CA LEU A 85 2.18 4.89 7.90
C LEU A 85 1.12 5.85 7.35
N LYS A 86 1.14 6.14 6.04
CA LYS A 86 0.13 6.96 5.36
C LYS A 86 -1.28 6.40 5.60
N TYR A 87 -1.49 5.11 5.33
CA TYR A 87 -2.82 4.51 5.52
C TYR A 87 -3.22 4.34 6.98
N LEU A 88 -2.29 4.08 7.91
CA LEU A 88 -2.60 4.07 9.34
C LEU A 88 -3.08 5.45 9.82
N MET A 89 -2.46 6.52 9.33
CA MET A 89 -2.88 7.90 9.62
C MET A 89 -4.24 8.20 9.00
N ASP A 90 -4.48 7.82 7.74
CA ASP A 90 -5.76 8.01 7.07
C ASP A 90 -6.90 7.30 7.83
N ILE A 91 -6.69 6.04 8.22
CA ILE A 91 -7.65 5.26 9.02
C ILE A 91 -7.91 5.94 10.37
N LYS A 92 -6.85 6.34 11.10
CA LYS A 92 -7.00 7.04 12.39
C LYS A 92 -7.81 8.34 12.24
N ASN A 93 -7.52 9.11 11.20
CA ASN A 93 -8.21 10.37 10.93
C ASN A 93 -9.68 10.16 10.51
N SER A 94 -9.99 9.04 9.87
CA SER A 94 -11.34 8.66 9.50
C SER A 94 -12.25 8.38 10.71
N PHE A 95 -11.70 7.92 11.84
CA PHE A 95 -12.46 7.72 13.08
C PHE A 95 -12.57 8.96 13.97
N ASN A 96 -11.68 9.93 13.79
CA ASN A 96 -11.63 11.15 14.61
C ASN A 96 -12.45 12.32 14.01
N LYS A 97 -13.19 12.05 12.93
CA LYS A 97 -14.07 12.97 12.19
C LYS A 97 -15.52 12.55 12.35
#